data_AF-A0A6P0UF40-F1
#
_entry.id   AF-A0A6P0UF40-F1
#
_cell.length_a   1.000
_cell.length_b   1.000
_cell.length_c   1.000
_cell.angle_alpha   90.00
_cell.angle_beta   90.00
_cell.angle_gamma   90.00
#
_symmetry.space_group_name_H-M   'P 1'
#
loop_
_entity.id
_entity.type
_entity.pdbx_description
1 polymer ?
#
loop_
_entity_poly.entity_id
_entity_poly.type
_entity_poly.pdbx_seq_one_letter_code
_entity_poly.pdbx_strand_id
1 'polypeptide(L)'
;MKKILKIQKYLLLFMMLFSALINAQEAQEPQAQPSADELAKELANPNNTRGTLNFNFDYVHYQGELPGAKSQNSFAMGFQPVLPV
;
A
#
# COMPACT_ATOMS: atom_id res chain seq x y z
N MET A 1 -11.72 42.29 -26.16
CA MET A 1 -11.02 42.62 -24.89
C MET A 1 -11.71 42.09 -23.63
N LYS A 2 -13.03 42.31 -23.43
CA LYS A 2 -13.75 41.86 -22.21
C LYS A 2 -13.71 40.34 -21.94
N LYS A 3 -13.66 39.50 -22.98
CA LYS A 3 -13.57 38.03 -22.83
C LYS A 3 -12.21 37.56 -22.29
N ILE A 4 -11.12 38.18 -22.74
CA ILE A 4 -9.75 37.90 -22.26
C ILE A 4 -9.62 38.25 -20.77
N LEU A 5 -10.22 39.37 -20.36
CA LEU A 5 -10.18 39.84 -18.98
C LEU A 5 -10.99 38.93 -18.03
N LYS A 6 -12.08 38.32 -18.52
CA LYS A 6 -12.83 37.32 -17.75
C LYS A 6 -12.01 36.04 -17.54
N ILE A 7 -11.33 35.56 -18.58
CA ILE A 7 -10.48 34.37 -18.52
C ILE A 7 -9.32 34.57 -17.53
N GLN A 8 -8.66 35.73 -17.58
CA GLN A 8 -7.58 36.05 -16.63
C GLN A 8 -8.05 36.09 -15.18
N LYS A 9 -9.27 36.60 -14.91
CA LYS A 9 -9.85 36.59 -13.56
C LYS A 9 -10.13 35.18 -13.05
N TYR A 10 -10.65 34.29 -13.90
CA TYR A 10 -10.87 32.90 -13.52
C TYR A 10 -9.56 32.14 -13.30
N LEU A 11 -8.53 32.41 -14.11
CA LEU A 11 -7.20 31.85 -13.92
C LEU A 11 -6.58 32.30 -12.58
N LEU A 12 -6.72 33.58 -12.24
CA LEU A 12 -6.22 34.13 -10.98
C LEU A 12 -6.96 33.55 -9.77
N LEU A 13 -8.28 33.37 -9.88
CA LEU A 13 -9.09 32.71 -8.86
C LEU A 13 -8.70 31.24 -8.67
N PHE A 14 -8.45 30.53 -9.79
CA PHE A 14 -8.00 29.14 -9.77
C PHE A 14 -6.63 29.01 -9.08
N MET A 15 -5.67 29.90 -9.38
CA MET A 15 -4.36 29.89 -8.71
C MET A 15 -4.46 30.15 -7.21
N MET A 16 -5.34 31.07 -6.75
CA MET A 16 -5.52 31.29 -5.30
C MET A 16 -6.12 30.08 -4.58
N LEU A 17 -7.09 29.41 -5.20
CA LEU A 17 -7.66 28.17 -4.67
C LEU A 17 -6.62 27.04 -4.59
N PHE A 18 -5.75 26.94 -5.60
CA PHE A 18 -4.68 25.95 -5.61
C PHE A 18 -3.65 26.18 -4.49
N SER A 19 -3.27 27.44 -4.23
CA SER A 19 -2.36 27.78 -3.13
C SER A 19 -2.95 27.48 -1.75
N ALA A 20 -4.27 27.62 -1.55
CA ALA A 20 -4.93 27.29 -0.30
C ALA A 20 -4.95 25.78 -0.01
N LEU A 21 -5.01 24.95 -1.07
CA LEU A 21 -4.95 23.49 -0.95
C LEU A 21 -3.54 22.99 -0.60
N ILE A 22 -2.49 23.61 -1.14
CA ILE A 22 -1.10 23.23 -0.85
C ILE A 22 -0.73 23.50 0.62
N ASN A 23 -1.19 24.61 1.20
CA ASN A 23 -0.91 24.96 2.61
C ASN A 23 -1.77 24.19 3.63
N ALA A 24 -2.82 23.49 3.19
CA ALA A 24 -3.67 22.69 4.07
C ALA A 24 -3.10 21.29 4.37
N GLN A 25 -2.00 20.90 3.72
CA GLN A 25 -1.45 19.55 3.75
C GLN A 25 -0.24 19.39 4.69
N GLU A 26 0.07 20.37 5.53
CA GLU A 26 1.27 20.36 6.37
C GLU A 26 0.95 20.53 7.87
N ALA A 27 -0.05 19.78 8.33
CA ALA A 27 -0.28 19.50 9.75
C ALA A 27 -0.36 17.99 9.98
N GLN A 28 0.61 17.25 9.44
CA GLN A 28 0.93 15.93 9.98
C GLN A 28 1.73 16.19 11.26
N GLU A 29 1.07 16.21 12.41
CA GLU A 29 1.80 16.10 13.68
C GLU A 29 2.73 14.89 13.56
N PRO A 30 4.02 14.99 13.95
CA PRO A 30 4.87 13.83 14.04
C PRO A 30 4.30 12.96 15.16
N GLN A 31 3.42 12.01 14.81
CA GLN A 31 2.99 10.98 15.73
C GLN A 31 4.27 10.29 16.19
N ALA A 32 4.57 10.41 17.48
CA ALA A 32 5.70 9.73 18.09
C ALA A 32 5.61 8.26 17.70
N GLN A 33 6.64 7.76 17.01
CA GLN A 33 6.68 6.34 16.65
C GLN A 33 6.60 5.54 17.94
N PRO A 34 5.65 4.58 18.04
CA PRO A 34 5.50 3.78 19.24
C PRO A 34 6.81 3.04 19.53
N SER A 35 7.12 2.89 20.82
CA SER A 35 8.28 2.11 21.23
C SER A 35 8.13 0.63 20.84
N ALA A 36 9.25 -0.10 20.76
CA ALA A 36 9.22 -1.52 20.41
C ALA A 36 8.34 -2.35 21.35
N ASP A 37 8.33 -2.01 22.65
CA ASP A 37 7.51 -2.68 23.66
C ASP A 37 6.00 -2.42 23.45
N GLU A 38 5.63 -1.20 23.04
CA GLU A 38 4.25 -0.85 22.72
C GLU A 38 3.77 -1.56 21.45
N LEU A 39 4.59 -1.58 20.39
CA LEU A 39 4.29 -2.33 19.17
C LEU A 39 4.14 -3.82 19.42
N ALA A 40 5.00 -4.42 20.24
CA ALA A 40 4.90 -5.83 20.62
C ALA A 40 3.59 -6.13 21.38
N LYS A 41 3.21 -5.23 22.30
CA LYS A 41 1.95 -5.34 23.05
C LYS A 41 0.72 -5.24 22.13
N GLU A 42 0.78 -4.36 21.13
CA GLU A 42 -0.29 -4.22 20.15
C GLU A 42 -0.36 -5.41 19.17
N LEU A 43 0.79 -5.94 18.73
CA LEU A 43 0.86 -7.14 17.89
C LEU A 43 0.35 -8.40 18.60
N ALA A 44 0.54 -8.48 19.91
CA ALA A 44 0.02 -9.57 20.73
C ALA A 44 -1.49 -9.47 20.98
N ASN A 45 -2.15 -8.37 20.61
CA ASN A 45 -3.58 -8.20 20.79
C ASN A 45 -4.36 -8.94 19.68
N PRO A 46 -5.07 -10.05 20.00
CA PRO A 46 -5.78 -10.83 18.99
C PRO A 46 -7.01 -10.10 18.41
N ASN A 47 -7.44 -9.00 19.04
CA ASN A 47 -8.56 -8.17 18.57
C ASN A 47 -8.12 -7.03 17.63
N ASN A 48 -6.82 -6.82 17.42
CA ASN A 48 -6.30 -5.76 16.55
C ASN A 48 -5.15 -6.28 15.67
N THR A 49 -5.42 -6.51 14.39
CA THR A 49 -4.43 -7.01 13.44
C THR A 49 -3.48 -5.89 13.02
N ARG A 50 -2.31 -5.81 13.66
CA ARG A 50 -1.25 -4.84 13.33
C ARG A 50 -0.24 -5.37 12.30
N GLY A 51 -0.25 -6.68 12.02
CA GLY A 51 0.58 -7.31 10.99
C GLY A 51 -0.09 -8.59 10.48
N THR A 52 0.36 -9.08 9.33
CA THR A 52 -0.23 -10.25 8.66
C THR A 52 0.86 -11.27 8.32
N LEU A 53 0.61 -12.55 8.59
CA LEU A 53 1.47 -13.65 8.18
C LEU A 53 0.82 -14.38 7.00
N ASN A 54 1.29 -14.13 5.78
CA ASN A 54 0.73 -14.76 4.59
C ASN A 54 1.45 -16.07 4.26
N PHE A 55 0.66 -17.11 4.01
CA PHE A 55 1.12 -18.40 3.54
C PHE A 55 0.46 -18.70 2.19
N ASN A 56 1.26 -18.73 1.13
CA ASN A 56 0.80 -19.03 -0.22
C ASN A 56 1.18 -20.48 -0.55
N PHE A 57 0.24 -21.24 -1.10
CA PHE A 57 0.46 -22.63 -1.46
C PHE A 57 0.21 -22.79 -2.96
N ASP A 58 1.27 -23.14 -3.68
CA ASP A 58 1.22 -23.34 -5.12
C ASP A 58 1.33 -24.82 -5.42
N TYR A 59 0.31 -25.36 -6.07
CA TYR A 59 0.33 -26.71 -6.62
C TYR A 59 0.34 -26.61 -8.15
N VAL A 60 1.33 -27.25 -8.78
CA VAL A 60 1.48 -27.24 -10.23
C VAL A 60 1.58 -28.66 -10.76
N HIS A 61 0.75 -28.99 -11.74
CA HIS A 61 0.83 -30.23 -12.51
C HIS A 61 1.46 -29.95 -13.87
N TYR A 62 2.50 -30.70 -14.23
CA TYR A 62 3.18 -30.59 -15.51
C TYR A 62 2.90 -31.80 -16.38
N GLN A 63 2.51 -31.52 -17.62
CA GLN A 63 2.38 -32.51 -18.68
C GLN A 63 3.57 -32.36 -19.62
N GLY A 64 4.42 -33.39 -19.70
CA GLY A 64 5.59 -33.41 -20.58
C GLY A 64 5.45 -34.48 -21.67
N GLU A 65 5.94 -34.16 -22.86
CA GLU A 65 5.96 -35.08 -24.01
C GLU A 65 7.26 -35.91 -24.09
N LEU A 66 8.26 -35.58 -23.27
CA LEU A 66 9.53 -36.33 -23.23
C LEU A 66 9.34 -37.71 -22.55
N PRO A 67 10.11 -38.74 -22.96
CA PRO A 67 10.08 -40.04 -22.32
C PRO A 67 10.29 -39.93 -20.80
N GLY A 68 9.35 -40.46 -20.02
CA GLY A 68 9.39 -40.38 -18.55
C GLY A 68 8.85 -39.08 -17.93
N ALA A 69 8.57 -38.05 -18.72
CA ALA A 69 8.07 -36.75 -18.23
C ALA A 69 6.53 -36.61 -18.30
N LYS A 70 5.80 -37.73 -18.47
CA LYS A 70 4.35 -37.74 -18.72
C LYS A 70 3.51 -37.16 -17.60
N SER A 71 4.01 -37.11 -16.36
CA SER A 71 3.26 -36.53 -15.25
C SER A 71 4.23 -36.15 -14.13
N GLN A 72 4.33 -34.86 -13.85
CA GLN A 72 5.12 -34.35 -12.73
C GLN A 72 4.30 -33.38 -11.91
N ASN A 73 4.49 -33.39 -10.59
CA ASN A 73 3.84 -32.49 -9.67
C ASN A 73 4.89 -31.66 -8.95
N SER A 74 4.61 -30.37 -8.75
CA SER A 74 5.36 -29.51 -7.86
C SER A 74 4.42 -28.94 -6.80
N PHE A 75 4.95 -28.81 -5.59
CA PHE A 75 4.29 -28.14 -4.49
C PHE A 75 5.27 -27.14 -3.89
N ALA A 76 4.85 -25.89 -3.79
CA ALA A 76 5.62 -24.82 -3.17
C ALA A 76 4.81 -24.12 -2.09
N MET A 77 5.51 -23.67 -1.05
CA MET A 77 4.96 -22.88 0.04
C MET A 77 5.74 -21.57 0.14
N GLY A 78 5.06 -20.45 -0.06
CA GLY A 78 5.60 -19.12 0.13
C GLY A 78 5.22 -18.57 1.50
N PHE A 79 6.20 -18.00 2.22
CA PHE A 79 5.97 -17.27 3.47
C PHE A 79 6.30 -15.79 3.27
N GLN A 80 5.31 -14.92 3.49
CA GLN A 80 5.39 -13.48 3.26
C GLN A 80 4.79 -12.71 4.45
N PRO A 81 5.59 -12.44 5.49
CA PRO A 81 5.13 -11.63 6.61
C PRO A 81 5.09 -10.14 6.25
N VAL A 82 4.05 -9.45 6.70
CA VAL A 82 3.93 -7.99 6.68
C VAL A 82 3.87 -7.54 8.13
N LEU A 83 4.97 -6.96 8.61
CA LEU A 83 5.06 -6.40 9.96
C LEU A 83 4.79 -4.89 9.92
N PRO A 84 4.12 -4.34 10.94
CA PRO A 84 3.97 -2.90 11.07
C PRO A 84 5.34 -2.23 11.25
N VAL A 85 5.46 -1.01 10.74
CA VAL A 85 6.61 -0.12 10.95
C VAL A 85 6.51 0.64 12.26
#